data_AF-A0A8C7VEG2-F1
#
_entry.id   AF-A0A8C7VEG2-F1
#
_cell.length_a   1.000
_cell.length_b   1.000
_cell.length_c   1.000
_cell.angle_alpha   90.00
_cell.angle_beta   90.00
_cell.angle_gamma   90.00
#
_symmetry.space_group_name_H-M   'P 1'
#
loop_
_entity.id
_entity.type
_entity.pdbx_description
1 polymer ?
#
loop_
_entity_poly.entity_id
_entity_poly.type
_entity_poly.pdbx_seq_one_letter_code
_entity_poly.pdbx_strand_id
1 'polypeptide(L)'
;MSDNEEQEQTIAEDLVVTKYKMGGDIANQALRMVIEEAKSGVSVLSLCEKGDAHIMAETGKVFRKEKDLKKGIAFPTSVSVNNCVCHFSPLKSDPDYTLKDGDLVKILSVCSMRRRESLWPSLSSQCC
;
A
#
# COMPACT_ATOMS: atom_id res chain seq x y z
N MET A 1 14.60 22.19 -22.11
CA MET A 1 13.61 21.23 -22.61
C MET A 1 14.38 19.98 -22.98
N SER A 2 14.30 18.95 -22.14
CA SER A 2 14.90 17.64 -22.45
C SER A 2 13.80 16.62 -22.23
N ASP A 3 13.04 16.40 -23.29
CA ASP A 3 12.04 15.35 -23.41
C ASP A 3 12.78 14.01 -23.43
N ASN A 4 13.12 13.50 -22.25
CA ASN A 4 13.40 12.09 -22.08
C ASN A 4 12.07 11.43 -21.74
N GLU A 5 11.23 11.26 -22.77
CA GLU A 5 10.05 10.40 -22.71
C GLU A 5 10.55 8.97 -22.50
N GLU A 6 10.76 8.57 -21.24
CA GLU A 6 10.90 7.15 -20.88
C GLU A 6 9.65 6.44 -21.44
N GLN A 7 9.83 5.66 -22.50
CA GLN A 7 8.76 4.89 -23.13
C GLN A 7 7.95 4.18 -22.04
N GLU A 8 6.65 4.51 -21.96
CA GLU A 8 5.78 3.87 -20.99
C GLU A 8 5.74 2.38 -21.26
N GLN A 9 6.38 1.59 -20.39
CA GLN A 9 6.23 0.14 -20.44
C GLN A 9 4.75 -0.21 -20.22
N THR A 10 4.13 -0.83 -21.22
CA THR A 10 2.72 -1.19 -21.18
C THR A 10 2.53 -2.61 -20.69
N ILE A 11 1.29 -3.01 -20.38
CA ILE A 11 0.94 -4.39 -20.06
C ILE A 11 1.19 -5.38 -21.22
N ALA A 12 1.56 -4.90 -22.41
CA ALA A 12 1.97 -5.74 -23.52
C ALA A 12 3.33 -6.43 -23.26
N GLU A 13 4.12 -5.93 -22.30
CA GLU A 13 5.35 -6.58 -21.85
C GLU A 13 5.08 -7.55 -20.69
N ASP A 14 5.43 -8.82 -20.86
CA ASP A 14 5.28 -9.86 -19.82
C ASP A 14 5.98 -9.51 -18.50
N LEU A 15 7.09 -8.76 -18.57
CA LEU A 15 7.82 -8.27 -17.41
C LEU A 15 6.98 -7.28 -16.59
N VAL A 16 6.19 -6.43 -17.25
CA VAL A 16 5.30 -5.47 -16.58
C VAL A 16 4.17 -6.22 -15.88
N VAL A 17 3.54 -7.17 -16.56
CA VAL A 17 2.48 -8.01 -15.97
C VAL A 17 3.00 -8.78 -14.76
N THR A 18 4.23 -9.31 -14.84
CA THR A 18 4.87 -10.01 -13.72
C THR A 18 5.09 -9.09 -12.53
N LYS A 19 5.57 -7.85 -12.74
CA LYS A 19 5.72 -6.85 -11.67
C LYS A 19 4.38 -6.50 -11.01
N TYR A 20 3.30 -6.36 -11.77
CA TYR A 20 1.96 -6.12 -11.23
C TYR A 20 1.42 -7.32 -10.44
N LYS A 21 1.60 -8.55 -10.95
CA LYS A 21 1.21 -9.77 -10.23
C LYS A 21 1.94 -9.88 -8.89
N MET A 22 3.26 -9.70 -8.90
CA MET A 22 4.06 -9.74 -7.67
C MET A 22 3.68 -8.63 -6.69
N GLY A 23 3.41 -7.41 -7.17
CA GLY A 23 2.91 -6.30 -6.33
C GLY A 23 1.55 -6.62 -5.72
N GLY A 24 0.64 -7.21 -6.50
CA GLY A 24 -0.67 -7.66 -6.04
C GLY A 24 -0.59 -8.78 -5.01
N ASP A 25 0.32 -9.74 -5.20
CA ASP A 25 0.53 -10.84 -4.26
C ASP A 25 1.06 -10.33 -2.91
N ILE A 26 2.01 -9.39 -2.91
CA ILE A 26 2.51 -8.76 -1.68
C ILE A 26 1.41 -7.97 -0.98
N ALA A 27 0.63 -7.17 -1.73
CA ALA A 27 -0.47 -6.39 -1.15
C ALA A 27 -1.54 -7.31 -0.54
N ASN A 28 -1.86 -8.44 -1.20
CA ASN A 28 -2.80 -9.44 -0.69
C ASN A 28 -2.27 -10.12 0.59
N GLN A 29 -0.97 -10.39 0.69
CA GLN A 29 -0.37 -10.95 1.89
C GLN A 29 -0.40 -9.96 3.05
N ALA A 30 -0.05 -8.69 2.80
CA ALA A 30 -0.14 -7.62 3.78
C ALA A 30 -1.59 -7.45 4.28
N LEU A 31 -2.57 -7.45 3.36
CA LEU A 31 -3.97 -7.36 3.71
C LEU A 31 -4.42 -8.51 4.63
N ARG A 32 -4.07 -9.76 4.30
CA ARG A 32 -4.41 -10.93 5.13
C ARG A 32 -3.80 -10.83 6.52
N MET A 33 -2.54 -10.42 6.62
CA MET A 33 -1.87 -10.19 7.90
C MET A 33 -2.60 -9.14 8.74
N VAL A 34 -2.95 -8.00 8.14
CA VAL A 34 -3.66 -6.93 8.86
C VAL A 34 -5.05 -7.39 9.31
N ILE A 35 -5.76 -8.18 8.50
CA ILE A 35 -7.06 -8.76 8.87
C ILE A 35 -6.93 -9.70 10.07
N GLU A 36 -5.90 -10.56 10.11
CA GLU A 36 -5.68 -11.49 11.22
C GLU A 36 -5.32 -10.78 12.54
N GLU A 37 -4.67 -9.63 12.44
CA GLU A 37 -4.27 -8.78 13.56
C GLU A 37 -5.36 -7.77 13.97
N ALA A 38 -6.35 -7.50 13.10
CA ALA A 38 -7.46 -6.60 13.35
C ALA A 38 -8.46 -7.21 14.35
N LYS A 39 -8.10 -7.15 15.63
CA LYS A 39 -8.90 -7.65 16.76
C LYS A 39 -9.33 -6.49 17.66
N SER A 40 -10.39 -6.72 18.42
CA SER A 40 -10.85 -5.76 19.44
C SER A 40 -9.71 -5.46 20.43
N GLY A 41 -9.51 -4.18 20.75
CA GLY A 41 -8.42 -3.70 21.61
C GLY A 41 -7.13 -3.36 20.86
N VAL A 42 -7.05 -3.57 19.55
CA VAL A 42 -5.87 -3.21 18.76
C VAL A 42 -5.98 -1.79 18.22
N SER A 43 -4.85 -1.07 18.30
CA SER A 43 -4.66 0.28 17.76
C SER A 43 -4.62 0.26 16.23
N VAL A 44 -5.34 1.18 15.59
CA VAL A 44 -5.30 1.38 14.15
C VAL A 44 -3.90 1.80 13.70
N LEU A 45 -3.24 2.72 14.42
CA LEU A 45 -1.84 3.09 14.13
C LEU A 45 -0.93 1.87 14.07
N SER A 46 -1.05 0.95 15.04
CA SER A 46 -0.23 -0.26 15.07
C SER A 46 -0.47 -1.21 13.89
N LEU A 47 -1.71 -1.25 13.38
CA LEU A 47 -2.06 -2.04 12.19
C LEU A 47 -1.47 -1.42 10.92
N CYS A 48 -1.54 -0.09 10.79
CA CYS A 48 -0.94 0.65 9.68
C CYS A 48 0.58 0.43 9.64
N GLU A 49 1.27 0.61 10.77
CA GLU A 49 2.73 0.41 10.86
C GLU A 49 3.13 -1.04 10.53
N LYS A 50 2.36 -2.03 11.00
CA LYS A 50 2.60 -3.45 10.69
C LYS A 50 2.44 -3.75 9.20
N GLY A 51 1.37 -3.26 8.58
CA GLY A 51 1.12 -3.44 7.15
C GLY A 51 2.25 -2.84 6.29
N ASP A 52 2.64 -1.61 6.61
CA ASP A 52 3.72 -0.89 5.92
C ASP A 52 5.07 -1.59 6.09
N ALA A 53 5.39 -2.03 7.30
CA ALA A 53 6.60 -2.78 7.58
C ALA A 53 6.65 -4.10 6.78
N HIS A 54 5.52 -4.80 6.66
CA HIS A 54 5.45 -6.03 5.89
C HIS A 54 5.68 -5.79 4.39
N ILE A 55 5.01 -4.79 3.80
CA ILE A 55 5.19 -4.43 2.39
C ILE A 55 6.65 -4.06 2.12
N MET A 56 7.26 -3.25 2.98
CA MET A 56 8.68 -2.86 2.84
C MET A 56 9.61 -4.07 2.94
N ALA A 57 9.34 -5.00 3.85
CA ALA A 57 10.12 -6.22 3.99
C ALA A 57 10.01 -7.12 2.76
N GLU A 58 8.80 -7.35 2.24
CA GLU A 58 8.57 -8.21 1.07
C GLU A 58 9.10 -7.58 -0.22
N THR A 59 8.81 -6.29 -0.47
CA THR A 59 9.35 -5.57 -1.62
C THR A 59 10.88 -5.48 -1.60
N GLY A 60 11.49 -5.44 -0.41
CA GLY A 60 12.95 -5.51 -0.23
C GLY A 60 13.57 -6.87 -0.61
N LYS A 61 12.81 -7.97 -0.58
CA LYS A 61 13.27 -9.31 -0.99
C LYS A 61 13.26 -9.48 -2.52
N VAL A 62 12.30 -8.86 -3.19
CA VAL A 62 12.11 -8.99 -4.65
C VAL A 62 12.97 -7.96 -5.41
N PHE A 63 13.43 -8.24 -6.63
CA PHE A 63 14.17 -7.31 -7.50
C PHE A 63 15.39 -6.64 -6.82
N ARG A 64 16.17 -7.37 -6.01
CA ARG A 64 17.39 -6.84 -5.34
C ARG A 64 18.52 -6.48 -6.31
N LYS A 65 18.55 -7.10 -7.49
CA LYS A 65 19.58 -6.89 -8.51
C LYS A 65 19.37 -5.61 -9.32
N GLU A 66 18.14 -5.10 -9.37
CA GLU A 66 17.79 -3.86 -10.06
C GLU A 66 17.84 -2.69 -9.06
N LYS A 67 19.00 -2.01 -8.97
CA LYS A 67 19.20 -0.88 -8.04
C LYS A 67 18.40 0.37 -8.41
N ASP A 68 18.05 0.52 -9.68
CA ASP A 68 17.28 1.68 -10.17
C ASP A 68 15.77 1.53 -10.03
N LEU A 69 15.29 0.34 -9.61
CA LEU A 69 13.88 0.07 -9.43
C LEU A 69 13.38 0.67 -8.10
N LYS A 70 12.64 1.79 -8.19
CA LYS A 70 11.87 2.31 -7.05
C LYS A 70 10.74 1.31 -6.75
N LYS A 71 10.79 0.71 -5.57
CA LYS A 71 9.83 -0.28 -5.07
C LYS A 71 9.53 0.01 -3.60
N GLY A 72 8.32 -0.26 -3.18
CA GLY A 72 7.90 -0.06 -1.80
C GLY A 72 6.41 0.20 -1.69
N ILE A 73 6.06 0.94 -0.65
CA ILE A 73 4.70 1.35 -0.38
C ILE A 73 4.27 2.35 -1.47
N ALA A 74 3.16 2.04 -2.13
CA ALA A 74 2.51 2.98 -3.04
C ALA A 74 1.59 3.89 -2.21
N PHE A 75 0.61 3.28 -1.54
CA PHE A 75 -0.31 3.93 -0.60
C PHE A 75 -0.01 3.41 0.79
N PRO A 76 0.18 4.29 1.79
CA PRO A 76 0.33 3.85 3.17
C PRO A 76 -0.88 3.01 3.58
N THR A 77 -0.64 1.99 4.39
CA THR A 77 -1.71 1.15 4.90
C THR A 77 -2.70 2.03 5.67
N SER A 78 -3.95 2.04 5.24
CA SER A 78 -5.00 2.84 5.87
C SER A 78 -6.14 1.94 6.33
N VAL A 79 -6.65 2.23 7.51
CA VAL A 79 -7.66 1.42 8.20
C VAL A 79 -8.79 2.34 8.63
N SER A 80 -9.84 2.41 7.82
CA SER A 80 -10.99 3.28 8.05
C SER A 80 -12.10 2.52 8.77
N VAL A 81 -12.54 3.05 9.93
CA VAL A 81 -13.54 2.40 10.79
C VAL A 81 -14.91 3.07 10.67
N ASN A 82 -15.97 2.27 10.54
CA ASN A 82 -17.39 2.67 10.53
C ASN A 82 -17.70 3.79 9.52
N ASN A 83 -17.97 4.99 10.03
CA ASN A 83 -18.34 6.18 9.28
C ASN A 83 -17.15 6.83 8.56
N CYS A 84 -15.91 6.39 8.86
CA CYS A 84 -14.75 6.81 8.11
C CYS A 84 -14.82 6.22 6.70
N VAL A 85 -14.84 7.09 5.69
CA VAL A 85 -15.02 6.70 4.28
C VAL A 85 -13.75 6.03 3.76
N CYS A 86 -12.60 6.71 3.85
CA CYS A 86 -11.29 6.25 3.39
C CYS A 86 -10.15 7.06 4.03
N HIS A 87 -8.90 6.63 3.79
CA HIS A 87 -7.65 7.36 4.11
C HIS A 87 -7.34 7.63 5.59
N PHE A 88 -7.81 6.78 6.50
CA PHE A 88 -7.39 6.88 7.90
C PHE A 88 -6.05 6.16 8.10
N SER A 89 -4.95 6.93 8.06
CA SER A 89 -3.58 6.50 8.36
C SER A 89 -3.00 7.45 9.41
N PRO A 90 -3.39 7.30 10.69
CA PRO A 90 -2.99 8.22 11.74
C PRO A 90 -1.46 8.27 11.88
N LEU A 91 -0.90 9.45 12.13
CA LEU A 91 0.48 9.60 12.56
C LEU A 91 0.59 9.41 14.07
N LYS A 92 1.81 9.25 14.59
CA LYS A 92 2.07 9.15 16.05
C LYS A 92 1.60 10.38 16.85
N SER A 93 1.45 11.52 16.17
CA SER A 93 0.93 12.76 16.73
C SER A 93 -0.61 12.85 16.70
N ASP A 94 -1.25 12.02 15.89
CA ASP A 94 -2.69 12.07 15.66
C ASP A 94 -3.44 11.22 16.69
N PRO A 95 -4.72 11.52 16.95
CA PRO A 95 -5.54 10.68 17.82
C PRO A 95 -5.70 9.29 17.21
N ASP A 96 -5.19 8.29 17.92
CA ASP A 96 -5.31 6.89 17.54
C ASP A 96 -6.71 6.34 17.85
N TYR A 97 -7.13 5.34 17.10
CA TYR A 97 -8.39 4.64 17.28
C TYR A 97 -8.14 3.19 17.67
N THR A 98 -8.77 2.74 18.76
CA THR A 98 -8.74 1.34 19.17
C THR A 98 -9.97 0.62 18.65
N LEU A 99 -9.77 -0.46 17.89
CA LEU A 99 -10.84 -1.29 17.36
C LEU A 99 -11.71 -1.86 18.48
N LYS A 100 -13.02 -1.90 18.26
CA LYS A 100 -14.01 -2.49 19.16
C LYS A 100 -14.72 -3.64 18.47
N ASP A 101 -15.25 -4.54 19.28
CA ASP A 101 -16.08 -5.63 18.77
C ASP A 101 -17.34 -5.05 18.10
N GLY A 102 -17.65 -5.56 16.90
CA GLY A 102 -18.74 -5.06 16.05
C GLY A 102 -18.41 -3.85 15.15
N ASP A 103 -17.18 -3.34 15.16
CA ASP A 103 -16.75 -2.29 14.23
C ASP A 103 -16.61 -2.80 12.80
N LEU A 104 -17.09 -2.01 11.83
CA LEU A 104 -16.86 -2.25 10.41
C LEU A 104 -15.53 -1.61 10.01
N VAL A 105 -14.55 -2.44 9.64
CA VAL A 105 -13.18 -1.99 9.32
C VAL A 105 -12.91 -2.15 7.83
N LYS A 106 -12.47 -1.06 7.18
CA LYS A 106 -12.05 -1.03 5.78
C LYS A 106 -10.54 -0.90 5.73
N ILE A 107 -9.85 -1.91 5.19
CA ILE A 107 -8.39 -1.92 5.11
C ILE A 107 -7.99 -1.68 3.65
N LEU A 108 -7.18 -0.66 3.41
CA LEU A 108 -6.59 -0.35 2.11
C LEU A 108 -5.07 -0.44 2.21
N SER A 109 -4.48 -1.31 1.41
CA SER A 109 -3.03 -1.49 1.28
C SER A 109 -2.66 -1.53 -0.19
N VAL A 110 -1.70 -0.71 -0.62
CA VAL A 110 -1.25 -0.67 -2.01
C VAL A 110 0.27 -0.74 -2.09
N CYS A 111 0.77 -1.76 -2.77
CA CYS A 111 2.18 -1.97 -3.06
C CYS A 111 2.51 -1.52 -4.50
N SER A 112 3.60 -0.77 -4.68
CA SER A 112 4.09 -0.39 -6.01
C SER A 112 5.46 -1.01 -6.26
N MET A 113 5.56 -1.69 -7.38
CA MET A 113 6.82 -2.19 -7.93
C MET A 113 7.31 -1.36 -9.13
N ARG A 114 6.89 -0.09 -9.24
CA ARG A 114 7.15 0.76 -10.41
C ARG A 114 7.65 2.16 -10.02
N ARG A 115 8.60 2.69 -10.79
CA ARG A 115 8.90 4.13 -10.90
C ARG A 115 7.70 4.83 -11.53
N ARG A 116 6.76 5.36 -10.74
CA ARG A 116 5.88 6.47 -11.16
C ARG A 116 5.49 7.27 -9.92
N GLU A 117 6.25 8.32 -9.63
CA GLU A 117 5.88 9.38 -8.68
C GLU A 117 4.75 10.28 -9.25
N SER A 118 4.52 10.26 -10.58
CA SER A 118 3.68 11.26 -11.28
C SER A 118 2.19 10.91 -11.43
N LEU A 119 1.78 9.64 -11.26
CA LEU A 119 0.36 9.22 -11.37
C LEU A 119 -0.30 8.95 -10.02
N TRP A 120 0.45 9.11 -8.94
CA TRP A 120 -0.06 8.90 -7.60
C TRP A 120 -1.12 9.92 -7.16
N PRO A 121 -0.97 11.23 -7.45
CA PRO A 121 -1.99 12.21 -7.08
C PRO A 121 -3.32 11.94 -7.79
N SER A 122 -3.31 11.44 -9.03
CA SER A 122 -4.56 11.24 -9.79
C SER A 122 -5.35 10.02 -9.35
N LEU A 123 -4.70 8.94 -8.90
CA LEU A 123 -5.42 7.79 -8.31
C LEU A 123 -5.98 8.12 -6.92
N SER A 124 -5.25 8.90 -6.12
CA SER A 124 -5.77 9.37 -4.82
C SER A 124 -7.02 10.24 -4.96
N SER A 125 -7.13 11.00 -6.06
CA SER A 125 -8.32 11.81 -6.37
C SER A 125 -9.47 11.02 -7.00
N GLN A 126 -9.27 9.77 -7.41
CA GLN A 126 -10.31 8.93 -8.04
C GLN A 126 -10.94 7.89 -7.10
N CYS A 127 -10.40 7.71 -5.89
CA CYS A 127 -10.98 6.84 -4.87
C CYS A 127 -11.86 7.58 -3.84
N CYS A 128 -12.22 8.84 -4.11
CA CYS A 128 -13.25 9.60 -3.41
C CYS A 128 -14.52 9.71 -4.25
#